data_AF-A0A1H9S3A7-F1
#
_entry.id   AF-A0A1H9S3A7-F1
#
_cell.length_a   1.000
_cell.length_b   1.000
_cell.length_c   1.000
_cell.angle_alpha   90.00
_cell.angle_beta   90.00
_cell.angle_gamma   90.00
#
_symmetry.space_group_name_H-M   'P 1'
#
loop_
_entity.id
_entity.type
_entity.pdbx_description
1 polymer ?
#
loop_
_entity_poly.entity_id
_entity_poly.type
_entity_poly.pdbx_seq_one_letter_code
_entity_poly.pdbx_strand_id
1 'polypeptide(L)'
;METIFLLILHGIINKIDFIHKKDVVPMKSVQKSAWKVKEMSNETRLIPINMRITEEEFHCLKLGVKPKDMDDRWFIYFENNQLYFHRSWTGSCIFIASITEKSPDDILITDVRITQNKQEFNVPEKKQKGLFLNLLYSMFTL
;
A
#
# COMPACT_ATOMS: atom_id res chain seq x y z
N MET A 1 -11.05 -40.48 -39.80
CA MET A 1 -10.38 -39.24 -40.27
C MET A 1 -10.59 -38.16 -39.22
N GLU A 2 -10.08 -38.43 -38.05
CA GLU A 2 -9.95 -37.50 -36.93
C GLU A 2 -8.49 -37.67 -36.49
N THR A 3 -7.91 -36.65 -35.85
CA THR A 3 -6.63 -36.67 -35.09
C THR A 3 -5.54 -35.70 -35.58
N ILE A 4 -5.54 -35.18 -36.82
CA ILE A 4 -4.45 -34.27 -37.26
C ILE A 4 -4.72 -32.79 -36.96
N PHE A 5 -5.97 -32.37 -36.72
CA PHE A 5 -6.26 -30.96 -36.38
C PHE A 5 -6.05 -30.60 -34.90
N LEU A 6 -5.83 -31.57 -34.01
CA LEU A 6 -5.64 -31.34 -32.56
C LEU A 6 -4.17 -31.10 -32.15
N LEU A 7 -3.20 -31.38 -33.03
CA LEU A 7 -1.78 -31.29 -32.68
C LEU A 7 -1.18 -29.89 -32.77
N ILE A 8 -1.88 -28.91 -33.37
CA ILE A 8 -1.40 -27.52 -33.41
C ILE A 8 -1.90 -26.69 -32.21
N LEU A 9 -3.00 -27.08 -31.54
CA LEU A 9 -3.45 -26.39 -30.31
C LEU A 9 -2.68 -26.79 -29.05
N HIS A 10 -2.13 -28.00 -28.98
CA HIS A 10 -1.38 -28.46 -27.79
C HIS A 10 0.03 -27.86 -27.65
N GLY A 11 0.59 -27.29 -28.73
CA GLY A 11 1.93 -26.71 -28.73
C GLY A 11 2.02 -25.24 -28.32
N ILE A 12 0.91 -24.51 -28.28
CA ILE A 12 0.89 -23.08 -27.94
C ILE A 12 0.43 -22.84 -26.49
N ILE A 13 -0.40 -23.72 -25.94
CA ILE A 13 -0.96 -23.54 -24.59
C ILE A 13 0.11 -23.76 -23.50
N ASN A 14 1.13 -24.59 -23.73
CA ASN A 14 2.13 -24.92 -22.72
C ASN A 14 3.27 -23.89 -22.53
N LYS A 15 3.32 -22.80 -23.32
CA LYS A 15 4.42 -21.80 -23.19
C LYS A 15 4.10 -20.67 -22.20
N ILE A 16 2.83 -20.49 -21.84
CA ILE A 16 2.40 -19.52 -20.82
C ILE A 16 2.50 -20.13 -19.41
N ASP A 17 2.33 -21.45 -19.29
CA ASP A 17 2.49 -22.21 -18.03
C ASP A 17 3.96 -22.38 -17.59
N PHE A 18 4.92 -21.90 -18.39
CA PHE A 18 6.37 -22.05 -18.16
C PHE A 18 7.05 -20.79 -17.61
N ILE A 19 6.30 -19.81 -17.09
CA ILE A 19 6.88 -18.87 -16.12
C ILE A 19 6.99 -19.64 -14.80
N HIS A 20 8.19 -20.12 -14.52
CA HIS A 20 8.52 -20.89 -13.33
C HIS A 20 7.88 -20.29 -12.06
N LYS A 21 6.98 -21.07 -11.44
CA LYS A 21 6.54 -20.96 -10.02
C LYS A 21 7.69 -20.94 -8.99
N LYS A 22 8.95 -20.94 -9.43
CA LYS A 22 10.17 -20.95 -8.61
C LYS A 22 10.86 -19.59 -8.51
N ASP A 23 10.43 -18.58 -9.25
CA ASP A 23 11.03 -17.23 -9.20
C ASP A 23 10.08 -16.14 -8.68
N VAL A 24 8.84 -16.50 -8.30
CA VAL A 24 8.01 -15.61 -7.47
C VAL A 24 8.52 -15.74 -6.04
N VAL A 25 9.60 -15.02 -5.72
CA VAL A 25 9.90 -14.72 -4.33
C VAL A 25 8.66 -13.96 -3.82
N PRO A 26 7.88 -14.47 -2.86
CA PRO A 26 6.77 -13.71 -2.32
C PRO A 26 7.37 -12.39 -1.80
N MET A 27 7.03 -11.28 -2.44
CA MET A 27 7.40 -9.95 -1.96
C MET A 27 6.79 -9.84 -0.56
N LYS A 28 7.66 -9.95 0.45
CA LYS A 28 7.23 -10.03 1.83
C LYS A 28 6.72 -8.66 2.24
N SER A 29 5.46 -8.60 2.67
CA SER A 29 4.88 -7.37 3.20
C SER A 29 5.68 -6.87 4.39
N VAL A 30 5.86 -5.55 4.43
CA VAL A 30 6.52 -4.86 5.52
C VAL A 30 5.62 -4.89 6.75
N GLN A 31 6.16 -5.36 7.88
CA GLN A 31 5.43 -5.51 9.14
C GLN A 31 5.75 -4.34 10.08
N LYS A 32 4.83 -4.00 11.00
CA LYS A 32 5.04 -2.94 12.03
C LYS A 32 6.39 -3.06 12.75
N SER A 33 6.83 -4.28 13.06
CA SER A 33 8.09 -4.59 13.74
C SER A 33 9.35 -4.38 12.89
N ALA A 34 9.21 -4.13 11.58
CA ALA A 34 10.33 -3.95 10.67
C ALA A 34 11.04 -2.59 10.81
N TRP A 35 10.48 -1.66 11.60
CA TRP A 35 11.04 -0.33 11.84
C TRP A 35 10.66 0.22 13.22
N LYS A 36 11.29 1.35 13.60
CA LYS A 36 10.88 2.11 14.79
C LYS A 36 9.57 2.84 14.52
N VAL A 37 8.57 2.58 15.35
CA VAL A 37 7.24 3.21 15.26
C VAL A 37 6.83 3.76 16.62
N LYS A 38 6.09 4.87 16.60
CA LYS A 38 5.38 5.45 17.74
C LYS A 38 3.89 5.46 17.42
N GLU A 39 3.07 5.26 18.44
CA GLU A 39 1.63 5.43 18.31
C GLU A 39 1.28 6.86 17.87
N MET A 40 0.15 6.99 17.20
CA MET A 40 -0.36 8.29 16.77
C MET A 40 -0.71 9.16 17.98
N SER A 41 -0.39 10.46 17.92
CA SER A 41 -0.77 11.41 18.96
C SER A 41 -2.29 11.50 19.13
N ASN A 42 -2.76 11.85 20.33
CA ASN A 42 -4.19 12.03 20.61
C ASN A 42 -4.84 13.17 19.80
N GLU A 43 -4.09 14.23 19.50
CA GLU A 43 -4.55 15.35 18.69
C GLU A 43 -4.60 14.95 17.22
N THR A 44 -5.80 14.70 16.70
CA THR A 44 -5.97 14.23 15.31
C THR A 44 -7.14 14.90 14.62
N ARG A 45 -7.10 14.88 13.28
CA ARG A 45 -8.17 15.31 12.39
C ARG A 45 -8.51 14.18 11.44
N LEU A 46 -9.80 13.88 11.28
CA LEU A 46 -10.30 12.90 10.33
C LEU A 46 -10.73 13.61 9.04
N ILE A 47 -10.31 13.09 7.89
CA ILE A 47 -10.69 13.62 6.58
C ILE A 47 -11.29 12.49 5.73
N PRO A 48 -12.54 12.62 5.25
CA PRO A 48 -13.10 11.68 4.28
C PRO A 48 -12.31 11.70 2.96
N ILE A 49 -12.00 10.51 2.46
CA ILE A 49 -11.30 10.30 1.19
C ILE A 49 -12.25 9.72 0.14
N ASN A 50 -13.01 8.68 0.49
CA ASN A 50 -13.95 7.99 -0.40
C ASN A 50 -13.35 7.65 -1.78
N MET A 51 -12.16 7.07 -1.79
CA MET A 51 -11.42 6.71 -3.00
C MET A 51 -11.49 5.22 -3.25
N ARG A 52 -12.03 4.84 -4.42
CA ARG A 52 -11.95 3.46 -4.90
C ARG A 52 -10.56 3.18 -5.41
N ILE A 53 -10.06 1.99 -5.12
CA ILE A 53 -8.80 1.47 -5.63
C ILE A 53 -9.03 0.08 -6.22
N THR A 54 -8.17 -0.30 -7.16
CA THR A 54 -8.14 -1.62 -7.78
C THR A 54 -7.55 -2.67 -6.83
N GLU A 55 -7.73 -3.95 -7.15
CA GLU A 55 -7.09 -5.04 -6.41
C GLU A 55 -5.56 -4.96 -6.49
N GLU A 56 -5.02 -4.57 -7.65
CA GLU A 56 -3.58 -4.38 -7.86
C GLU A 56 -3.02 -3.26 -6.99
N GLU A 57 -3.69 -2.10 -6.97
CA GLU A 57 -3.32 -0.98 -6.09
C GLU A 57 -3.40 -1.40 -4.63
N PHE A 58 -4.42 -2.16 -4.24
CA PHE A 58 -4.54 -2.64 -2.88
C PHE A 58 -3.45 -3.64 -2.51
N HIS A 59 -3.02 -4.48 -3.45
CA HIS A 59 -1.86 -5.34 -3.27
C HIS A 59 -0.59 -4.51 -2.97
N CYS A 60 -0.35 -3.42 -3.70
CA CYS A 60 0.74 -2.49 -3.40
C CYS A 60 0.64 -1.89 -2.00
N LEU A 61 -0.57 -1.53 -1.53
CA LEU A 61 -0.77 -1.05 -0.17
C LEU A 61 -0.42 -2.12 0.88
N LYS A 62 -0.80 -3.38 0.65
CA LYS A 62 -0.49 -4.51 1.55
C LYS A 62 1.01 -4.79 1.64
N LEU A 63 1.77 -4.50 0.58
CA LEU A 63 3.23 -4.66 0.57
C LEU A 63 3.93 -3.64 1.48
N GLY A 64 3.41 -2.41 1.55
CA GLY A 64 3.98 -1.32 2.33
C GLY A 64 5.31 -0.80 1.77
N VAL A 65 5.98 0.07 2.54
CA VAL A 65 7.26 0.68 2.17
C VAL A 65 8.22 0.61 3.36
N LYS A 66 9.36 -0.04 3.14
CA LYS A 66 10.47 -0.05 4.09
C LYS A 66 11.56 0.92 3.59
N PRO A 67 11.96 1.92 4.38
CA PRO A 67 13.07 2.80 4.04
C PRO A 67 14.36 2.02 3.75
N LYS A 68 15.06 2.34 2.67
CA LYS A 68 16.40 1.84 2.36
C LYS A 68 17.48 2.72 2.99
N ASP A 69 17.25 4.03 3.07
CA ASP A 69 18.19 5.01 3.64
C ASP A 69 17.48 6.25 4.23
N MET A 70 18.25 7.32 4.48
CA MET A 70 17.76 8.57 5.08
C MET A 70 16.91 9.43 4.12
N ASP A 71 17.00 9.21 2.80
CA ASP A 71 16.17 9.90 1.80
C ASP A 71 14.77 9.26 1.71
N ASP A 72 14.65 8.01 2.13
CA ASP A 72 13.37 7.33 2.33
C ASP A 72 12.71 7.79 3.63
N ARG A 73 12.03 8.94 3.54
CA ARG A 73 11.45 9.65 4.68
C ARG A 73 10.24 8.95 5.34
N TRP A 74 9.74 7.86 4.76
CA TRP A 74 8.49 7.22 5.15
C TRP A 74 8.63 5.71 5.32
N PHE A 75 8.18 5.24 6.48
CA PHE A 75 7.91 3.83 6.74
C PHE A 75 6.39 3.62 6.68
N ILE A 76 5.95 2.70 5.83
CA ILE A 76 4.53 2.45 5.57
C ILE A 76 4.25 0.97 5.73
N TYR A 77 3.21 0.62 6.47
CA TYR A 77 2.76 -0.77 6.60
C TYR A 77 1.25 -0.84 6.68
N PHE A 78 0.70 -1.98 6.26
CA PHE A 78 -0.72 -2.30 6.32
C PHE A 78 -0.97 -3.34 7.41
N GLU A 79 -1.94 -3.06 8.29
CA GLU A 79 -2.34 -3.95 9.37
C GLU A 79 -3.79 -3.64 9.78
N ASN A 80 -4.60 -4.66 10.06
CA ASN A 80 -5.98 -4.50 10.55
C ASN A 80 -6.83 -3.50 9.74
N ASN A 81 -6.83 -3.64 8.41
CA ASN A 81 -7.59 -2.79 7.50
C ASN A 81 -7.18 -1.31 7.53
N GLN A 82 -5.97 -1.02 8.00
CA GLN A 82 -5.43 0.32 8.11
C GLN A 82 -4.04 0.39 7.50
N LEU A 83 -3.76 1.51 6.85
CA LEU A 83 -2.46 1.84 6.30
C LEU A 83 -1.81 2.95 7.13
N TYR A 84 -0.66 2.64 7.72
CA TYR A 84 0.03 3.50 8.67
C TYR A 84 1.22 4.17 8.01
N PHE A 85 1.35 5.48 8.14
CA PHE A 85 2.46 6.26 7.58
C PHE A 85 3.28 6.89 8.70
N HIS A 86 4.50 6.40 8.88
CA HIS A 86 5.45 6.88 9.87
C HIS A 86 6.60 7.64 9.24
N ARG A 87 7.10 8.67 9.92
CA ARG A 87 8.41 9.24 9.57
C ARG A 87 9.51 8.25 9.91
N SER A 88 10.37 7.94 8.94
CA SER A 88 11.44 6.95 9.13
C SER A 88 12.43 7.36 10.23
N TRP A 89 12.70 8.65 10.42
CA TRP A 89 13.70 9.11 11.38
C TRP A 89 13.19 9.28 12.82
N THR A 90 11.96 9.74 13.05
CA THR A 90 11.40 9.88 14.42
C THR A 90 10.51 8.72 14.84
N GLY A 91 10.00 7.94 13.88
CA GLY A 91 8.96 6.94 14.10
C GLY A 91 7.56 7.51 14.32
N SER A 92 7.37 8.84 14.28
CA SER A 92 6.06 9.48 14.51
C SER A 92 5.04 9.03 13.46
N CYS A 93 3.86 8.59 13.90
CA CYS A 93 2.74 8.23 13.04
C CYS A 93 1.99 9.48 12.58
N ILE A 94 2.02 9.76 11.28
CA ILE A 94 1.48 11.00 10.72
C ILE A 94 0.09 10.79 10.13
N PHE A 95 -0.09 9.69 9.39
CA PHE A 95 -1.34 9.33 8.74
C PHE A 95 -1.74 7.89 9.07
N ILE A 96 -3.04 7.69 9.28
CA ILE A 96 -3.67 6.36 9.30
C ILE A 96 -4.83 6.40 8.33
N ALA A 97 -4.75 5.66 7.23
CA ALA A 97 -5.85 5.54 6.27
C ALA A 97 -6.68 4.28 6.57
N SER A 98 -8.00 4.42 6.63
CA SER A 98 -8.93 3.33 6.86
C SER A 98 -9.39 2.74 5.51
N ILE A 99 -9.38 1.41 5.39
CA ILE A 99 -9.69 0.70 4.14
C ILE A 99 -10.80 -0.32 4.39
N THR A 100 -11.83 -0.28 3.54
CA THR A 100 -12.88 -1.31 3.49
C THR A 100 -12.72 -2.11 2.21
N GLU A 101 -12.59 -3.42 2.33
CA GLU A 101 -12.58 -4.39 1.24
C GLU A 101 -13.87 -5.21 1.36
N LYS A 102 -14.87 -4.95 0.51
CA LYS A 102 -16.11 -5.73 0.46
C LYS A 102 -16.01 -6.88 -0.54
N SER A 103 -15.30 -6.66 -1.63
CA SER A 103 -14.95 -7.62 -2.67
C SER A 103 -13.69 -7.13 -3.41
N PRO A 104 -13.07 -7.96 -4.28
CA PRO A 104 -11.93 -7.53 -5.11
C PRO A 104 -12.23 -6.28 -5.95
N ASP A 105 -13.48 -6.11 -6.40
CA ASP A 105 -13.94 -4.97 -7.20
C ASP A 105 -14.48 -3.79 -6.35
N ASP A 106 -14.59 -3.93 -5.03
CA ASP A 106 -15.15 -2.93 -4.11
C ASP A 106 -14.24 -2.70 -2.91
N ILE A 107 -13.12 -2.05 -3.20
CA ILE A 107 -12.10 -1.64 -2.22
C ILE A 107 -12.09 -0.12 -2.12
N LEU A 108 -12.28 0.39 -0.91
CA LEU A 108 -12.47 1.81 -0.64
C LEU A 108 -11.55 2.29 0.48
N ILE A 109 -10.76 3.31 0.19
CA ILE A 109 -10.12 4.14 1.22
C ILE A 109 -11.19 5.13 1.71
N THR A 110 -11.70 4.91 2.92
CA THR A 110 -12.85 5.65 3.46
C THR A 110 -12.42 7.04 3.95
N ASP A 111 -11.38 7.07 4.77
CA ASP A 111 -10.91 8.24 5.48
C ASP A 111 -9.42 8.15 5.79
N VAL A 112 -8.84 9.29 6.12
CA VAL A 112 -7.51 9.38 6.71
C VAL A 112 -7.57 10.17 8.00
N ARG A 113 -7.04 9.58 9.07
CA ARG A 113 -6.74 10.27 10.33
C ARG A 113 -5.35 10.89 10.20
N ILE A 114 -5.22 12.16 10.56
CA ILE A 114 -3.98 12.95 10.43
C ILE A 114 -3.63 13.56 11.79
N THR A 115 -2.38 13.42 12.23
CA THR A 115 -1.93 14.05 13.49
C THR A 115 -1.97 15.57 13.35
N GLN A 116 -2.39 16.26 14.40
CA GLN A 116 -2.32 17.73 14.51
C GLN A 116 -1.22 18.19 15.48
N ASN A 117 -0.40 17.26 15.99
CA ASN A 117 0.75 17.60 16.81
C ASN A 117 1.81 18.30 15.94
N LYS A 118 1.97 19.61 16.13
CA LYS A 118 2.90 20.44 15.34
C LYS A 118 4.38 20.11 15.53
N GLN A 119 4.76 19.44 16.62
CA GLN A 119 6.13 18.97 16.81
C GLN A 119 6.45 17.77 15.91
N GLU A 120 5.44 16.94 15.63
CA GLU A 120 5.56 15.74 14.79
C GLU A 120 5.26 16.04 13.32
N PHE A 121 4.31 16.96 13.07
CA PHE A 121 3.83 17.29 11.74
C PHE A 121 3.47 18.78 11.58
N ASN A 122 4.43 19.57 11.11
CA ASN A 122 4.25 21.00 10.90
C ASN A 122 3.88 21.36 9.44
N VAL A 123 2.89 20.67 8.88
CA VAL A 123 2.35 20.99 7.55
C VAL A 123 1.01 21.71 7.71
N PRO A 124 0.80 22.88 7.05
CA PRO A 124 -0.48 23.59 7.12
C PRO A 124 -1.66 22.70 6.69
N GLU A 125 -2.78 22.76 7.41
CA GLU A 125 -3.95 21.88 7.19
C GLU A 125 -4.39 21.78 5.73
N LYS A 126 -4.42 22.92 5.02
CA LYS A 126 -4.78 22.99 3.60
C LYS A 126 -3.90 22.16 2.66
N LYS A 127 -2.68 21.78 3.09
CA LYS A 127 -1.73 20.96 2.32
C LYS A 127 -1.69 19.50 2.77
N GLN A 128 -2.23 19.17 3.95
CA GLN A 128 -2.09 17.83 4.54
C GLN A 128 -2.74 16.74 3.69
N LYS A 129 -3.98 16.98 3.20
CA LYS A 129 -4.68 16.03 2.31
C LYS A 129 -3.89 15.78 1.02
N GLY A 130 -3.37 16.84 0.39
CA GLY A 130 -2.57 16.72 -0.83
C GLY A 130 -1.28 15.92 -0.61
N LEU A 131 -0.59 16.15 0.51
CA LEU A 131 0.60 15.38 0.87
C LEU A 131 0.26 13.89 1.07
N PHE A 132 -0.82 13.58 1.78
CA PHE A 132 -1.29 12.19 1.94
C PHE A 132 -1.54 11.53 0.59
N LEU A 133 -2.30 12.18 -0.30
CA LEU A 133 -2.61 11.63 -1.62
C LEU A 133 -1.35 11.40 -2.47
N ASN A 134 -0.39 12.32 -2.44
CA ASN A 134 0.88 12.14 -3.15
C ASN A 134 1.65 10.92 -2.65
N LEU A 135 1.67 10.68 -1.33
CA LEU A 135 2.32 9.50 -0.75
C LEU A 135 1.58 8.22 -1.11
N LEU A 136 0.24 8.24 -1.03
CA LEU A 136 -0.60 7.12 -1.42
C LEU A 136 -0.35 6.74 -2.89
N TYR A 137 -0.45 7.69 -3.81
CA TYR A 137 -0.23 7.43 -5.23
C TYR A 137 1.19 6.97 -5.54
N SER A 138 2.20 7.45 -4.78
CA SER A 138 3.57 6.98 -4.95
C SER A 138 3.72 5.48 -4.69
N MET A 139 2.82 4.86 -3.92
CA MET A 139 2.82 3.40 -3.69
C MET A 139 2.32 2.59 -4.88
N PHE A 140 1.54 3.20 -5.78
CA PHE A 140 1.00 2.51 -6.97
C PHE A 140 1.97 2.53 -8.15
N THR A 141 3.03 3.34 -8.05
CA THR A 141 4.03 3.53 -9.11
C THR A 141 5.37 2.84 -8.80
N LEU A 142 5.43 2.02 -7.75
CA LEU A 142 6.63 1.29 -7.31
C LEU A 142 6.87 -0.01 -8.07
#